data_AF-A0A845AC23-F1
#
_entry.id   AF-A0A845AC23-F1
#
_cell.length_a   1.000
_cell.length_b   1.000
_cell.length_c   1.000
_cell.angle_alpha   90.00
_cell.angle_beta   90.00
_cell.angle_gamma   90.00
#
_symmetry.space_group_name_H-M   'P 1'
#
loop_
_entity.id
_entity.type
_entity.pdbx_description
1 polymer ?
#
loop_
_entity_poly.entity_id
_entity_poly.type
_entity_poly.pdbx_seq_one_letter_code
_entity_poly.pdbx_strand_id
1 'polypeptide(L)'
;MSGERHDGAVLHMREMVFEQDRPMEFDHASSRLIDGVDGYLAMLRLTRSPQCPGPTREFALADGRLLHRASGNRRDSRDEMAMALLGRMGRRDAAGPLAQIASGEGNEHLRWQALRNALALDSAVGLAALEELSGRVGDALAMPAAKLHRQLVVEHPGRTRREWQPCLA
;
A
#
# COMPACT_ATOMS: atom_id res chain seq x y z
N MET A 1 -16.61 -22.81 17.25
CA MET A 1 -17.41 -23.66 16.33
C MET A 1 -17.73 -22.86 15.08
N SER A 2 -17.53 -23.43 13.89
CA SER A 2 -17.98 -22.84 12.63
C SER A 2 -19.15 -23.64 12.08
N GLY A 3 -20.20 -22.93 11.67
CA GLY A 3 -21.35 -23.49 10.96
C GLY A 3 -21.66 -22.58 9.78
N GLU A 4 -21.79 -23.15 8.59
CA GLU A 4 -22.24 -22.42 7.40
C GLU A 4 -23.75 -22.18 7.49
N ARG A 5 -24.18 -20.95 7.21
CA ARG A 5 -25.59 -20.59 7.07
C ARG A 5 -26.00 -20.71 5.60
N HIS A 6 -27.29 -20.97 5.36
CA HIS A 6 -27.87 -21.16 4.02
C HIS A 6 -27.66 -19.98 3.03
N ASP A 7 -27.20 -18.82 3.51
CA ASP A 7 -26.92 -17.60 2.73
C ASP A 7 -25.43 -17.43 2.36
N GLY A 8 -24.58 -18.43 2.63
CA GLY A 8 -23.14 -18.37 2.36
C GLY A 8 -22.34 -17.53 3.37
N ALA A 9 -22.98 -17.04 4.43
CA ALA A 9 -22.28 -16.38 5.52
C ALA A 9 -21.56 -17.42 6.39
N VAL A 10 -20.25 -17.23 6.59
CA VAL A 10 -19.46 -18.08 7.49
C VAL A 10 -19.55 -17.52 8.90
N LEU A 11 -20.09 -18.33 9.82
CA LEU A 11 -20.07 -17.99 11.25
C LEU A 11 -18.72 -18.35 11.84
N HIS A 12 -18.04 -17.34 12.39
CA HIS A 12 -16.86 -17.51 13.22
C HIS A 12 -17.20 -17.16 14.67
N MET A 13 -17.07 -18.14 15.55
CA MET A 13 -17.21 -17.96 16.99
C MET A 13 -15.85 -18.15 17.65
N ARG A 14 -15.41 -17.16 18.41
CA ARG A 14 -14.16 -17.17 19.16
C ARG A 14 -14.42 -16.65 20.56
N GLU A 15 -14.03 -17.44 21.55
CA GLU A 15 -13.90 -16.96 22.93
C GLU A 15 -12.57 -16.23 23.05
N MET A 16 -12.60 -15.07 23.70
CA MET A 16 -11.42 -14.24 23.94
C MET A 16 -11.45 -13.77 25.38
N VAL A 17 -10.31 -13.84 26.05
CA VAL A 17 -10.12 -13.19 27.35
C VAL A 17 -9.80 -11.73 27.08
N PHE A 18 -10.53 -10.82 27.72
CA PHE A 18 -10.26 -9.39 27.63
C PHE A 18 -9.06 -9.05 28.51
N GLU A 19 -8.03 -8.49 27.89
CA GLU A 19 -6.89 -7.88 28.57
C GLU A 19 -7.11 -6.37 28.52
N GLN A 20 -6.96 -5.70 29.67
CA GLN A 20 -7.06 -4.25 29.75
C GLN A 20 -6.07 -3.60 28.77
N ASP A 21 -6.48 -2.51 28.13
CA ASP A 21 -5.71 -1.75 27.12
C ASP A 21 -5.37 -2.48 25.82
N ARG A 22 -5.96 -3.66 25.55
CA ARG A 22 -5.79 -4.31 24.25
C ARG A 22 -6.72 -3.70 23.20
N PRO A 23 -6.19 -3.05 22.14
CA PRO A 23 -7.04 -2.51 21.09
C PRO A 23 -7.73 -3.63 20.33
N MET A 24 -9.03 -3.45 20.07
CA MET A 24 -9.80 -4.37 19.25
C MET A 24 -10.37 -3.65 18.02
N GLU A 25 -10.20 -4.30 16.88
CA GLU A 25 -10.81 -3.90 15.61
C GLU A 25 -12.31 -4.25 15.61
N PHE A 26 -13.17 -3.24 15.71
CA PHE A 26 -14.62 -3.41 15.68
C PHE A 26 -15.19 -3.35 14.26
N ASP A 27 -14.70 -2.41 13.46
CA ASP A 27 -15.04 -2.26 12.04
C ASP A 27 -13.82 -1.84 11.20
N HIS A 28 -13.98 -1.65 9.89
CA HIS A 28 -12.87 -1.28 8.99
C HIS A 28 -12.33 0.15 9.18
N ALA A 29 -12.99 0.98 9.98
CA ALA A 29 -12.74 2.40 10.17
C ALA A 29 -12.58 2.84 11.64
N SER A 30 -12.89 1.99 12.62
CA SER A 30 -12.82 2.29 14.04
C SER A 30 -12.29 1.12 14.87
N SER A 31 -11.33 1.45 15.74
CA SER A 31 -10.87 0.60 16.82
C SER A 31 -11.42 1.14 18.13
N ARG A 32 -11.74 0.24 19.08
CA ARG A 32 -12.16 0.60 20.43
C ARG A 32 -11.27 -0.09 21.46
N LEU A 33 -11.03 0.61 22.56
CA LEU A 33 -10.47 0.03 23.78
C LEU A 33 -11.61 -0.30 24.73
N ILE A 34 -11.54 -1.47 25.35
CA ILE A 34 -12.45 -1.87 26.42
C ILE A 34 -11.68 -1.73 27.73
N ASP A 35 -12.10 -0.78 28.55
CA ASP A 35 -11.47 -0.48 29.84
C ASP A 35 -11.84 -1.53 30.91
N GLY A 36 -13.03 -2.14 30.80
CA GLY A 36 -13.46 -3.24 31.66
C GLY A 36 -14.76 -3.89 31.17
N VAL A 37 -15.04 -5.10 31.65
CA VAL A 37 -16.30 -5.82 31.40
C VAL A 37 -16.82 -6.35 32.74
N ASP A 38 -17.94 -5.80 33.19
CA ASP A 38 -18.67 -6.38 34.32
C ASP A 38 -19.52 -7.56 33.83
N GLY A 39 -19.03 -8.78 34.03
CA GLY A 39 -19.69 -10.02 33.62
C GLY A 39 -19.24 -10.52 32.24
N TYR A 40 -20.17 -10.66 31.29
CA TYR A 40 -19.89 -11.24 29.97
C TYR A 40 -20.18 -10.25 28.85
N LEU A 41 -19.25 -10.11 27.92
CA LEU A 41 -19.44 -9.35 26.68
C LEU A 41 -19.55 -10.30 25.49
N ALA A 42 -20.72 -10.33 24.86
CA ALA A 42 -20.93 -10.99 23.58
C ALA A 42 -20.85 -9.95 22.45
N MET A 43 -19.98 -10.19 21.47
CA MET A 43 -19.82 -9.30 20.32
C MET A 43 -20.23 -10.00 19.04
N LEU A 44 -21.20 -9.42 18.34
CA LEU A 44 -21.60 -9.87 17.01
C LEU A 44 -20.94 -9.00 15.96
N ARG A 45 -19.99 -9.55 15.21
CA ARG A 45 -19.31 -8.84 14.13
C ARG A 45 -19.81 -9.31 12.78
N LEU A 46 -20.30 -8.37 11.97
CA LEU A 46 -20.65 -8.60 10.57
C LEU A 46 -19.58 -7.97 9.68
N THR A 47 -18.70 -8.80 9.11
CA THR A 47 -17.72 -8.33 8.14
C THR A 47 -18.32 -8.41 6.74
N ARG A 48 -18.37 -7.27 6.04
CA ARG A 48 -18.74 -7.21 4.62
C ARG A 48 -17.57 -6.64 3.86
N SER A 49 -17.20 -7.26 2.73
CA SER A 49 -16.28 -6.60 1.80
C SER A 49 -17.06 -5.49 1.10
N PRO A 50 -16.78 -4.20 1.35
CA PRO A 50 -17.42 -3.14 0.58
C PRO A 50 -17.00 -3.28 -0.89
N GLN A 51 -17.88 -2.88 -1.81
CA GLN A 51 -17.57 -2.93 -3.25
C GLN A 51 -16.35 -2.06 -3.61
N CYS A 52 -16.13 -0.98 -2.88
CA CYS A 52 -14.95 -0.11 -2.99
C CYS A 52 -14.35 0.16 -1.59
N PRO A 53 -13.44 -0.67 -1.08
CA PRO A 53 -12.81 -0.44 0.22
C PRO A 53 -11.87 0.77 0.17
N GLY A 54 -12.13 1.76 1.02
CA GLY A 54 -11.22 2.87 1.26
C GLY A 54 -10.02 2.47 2.14
N PRO A 55 -8.94 3.27 2.16
CA PRO A 55 -7.77 2.99 3.00
C PRO A 55 -8.12 3.07 4.50
N THR A 56 -7.60 2.12 5.29
CA THR A 56 -7.70 2.15 6.76
C THR A 56 -6.69 3.15 7.31
N ARG A 57 -7.11 3.92 8.32
CA ARG A 57 -6.28 4.91 9.02
C ARG A 57 -6.46 4.73 10.52
N GLU A 58 -5.36 4.64 11.25
CA GLU A 58 -5.34 4.58 12.71
C GLU A 58 -4.81 5.91 13.26
N PHE A 59 -5.47 6.44 14.28
CA PHE A 59 -5.09 7.69 14.93
C PHE A 59 -4.86 7.45 16.42
N ALA A 60 -3.88 8.15 16.99
CA ALA A 60 -3.67 8.19 18.42
C ALA A 60 -4.87 8.88 19.09
N LEU A 61 -5.43 8.28 20.12
CA LEU A 61 -6.59 8.83 20.82
C LEU A 61 -6.29 10.14 21.55
N ALA A 62 -5.05 10.29 22.04
CA ALA A 62 -4.65 11.43 22.86
C ALA A 62 -4.59 12.76 22.08
N ASP A 63 -4.14 12.71 20.82
CA ASP A 63 -3.83 13.90 20.03
C ASP A 63 -4.34 13.85 18.58
N GLY A 64 -4.99 12.76 18.16
CA GLY A 64 -5.48 12.58 16.79
C GLY A 64 -4.36 12.39 15.75
N ARG A 65 -3.11 12.15 16.16
CA ARG A 65 -2.00 11.94 15.23
C ARG A 65 -2.18 10.62 14.47
N LEU A 66 -1.99 10.65 13.15
CA LEU A 66 -2.01 9.43 12.33
C LEU A 66 -0.87 8.48 12.76
N LEU A 67 -1.23 7.29 13.23
CA LEU A 67 -0.31 6.23 13.64
C LEU A 67 0.00 5.28 12.49
N HIS A 68 -1.04 4.84 11.78
CA HIS A 68 -0.92 3.82 10.74
C HIS A 68 -1.88 4.09 9.59
N ARG A 69 -1.50 3.65 8.38
CA ARG A 69 -2.36 3.66 7.20
C ARG A 69 -2.08 2.41 6.39
N ALA A 70 -3.14 1.67 6.07
CA ALA A 70 -3.09 0.48 5.23
C ALA A 70 -4.05 0.59 4.05
N SER A 71 -3.76 -0.11 2.96
CA SER A 71 -4.71 -0.24 1.85
C SER A 71 -5.92 -1.06 2.29
N GLY A 72 -7.13 -0.58 2.00
CA GLY A 72 -8.35 -1.36 2.24
C GLY A 72 -8.60 -2.43 1.18
N ASN A 73 -7.85 -2.40 0.07
CA ASN A 73 -8.03 -3.34 -1.04
C ASN A 73 -6.99 -4.47 -0.96
N ARG A 74 -7.46 -5.70 -0.73
CA ARG A 74 -6.62 -6.91 -0.72
C ARG A 74 -5.84 -7.12 -2.02
N ARG A 75 -6.37 -6.66 -3.16
CA ARG A 75 -5.67 -6.72 -4.45
C ARG A 75 -4.44 -5.82 -4.43
N ASP A 76 -4.59 -4.57 -4.01
CA ASP A 76 -3.48 -3.61 -3.91
C ASP A 76 -2.40 -4.13 -2.95
N SER A 77 -2.76 -4.72 -1.80
CA SER A 77 -1.78 -5.34 -0.89
C SER A 77 -1.01 -6.50 -1.53
N ARG A 78 -1.68 -7.33 -2.34
CA ARG A 78 -1.02 -8.43 -3.06
C ARG A 78 -0.09 -7.92 -4.13
N ASP A 79 -0.52 -6.90 -4.87
CA ASP A 79 0.30 -6.27 -5.89
C ASP A 79 1.53 -5.62 -5.25
N GLU A 80 1.40 -4.89 -4.13
CA GLU A 80 2.53 -4.36 -3.36
C GLU A 80 3.53 -5.44 -2.92
N MET A 81 3.04 -6.56 -2.36
CA MET A 81 3.90 -7.67 -1.96
C MET A 81 4.61 -8.31 -3.16
N ALA A 82 3.92 -8.48 -4.29
CA ALA A 82 4.51 -9.02 -5.51
C ALA A 82 5.61 -8.10 -6.05
N MET A 83 5.38 -6.79 -6.10
CA MET A 83 6.38 -5.81 -6.52
C MET A 83 7.62 -5.84 -5.62
N ALA A 84 7.42 -5.86 -4.30
CA ALA A 84 8.52 -5.93 -3.34
C ALA A 84 9.34 -7.22 -3.48
N LEU A 85 8.67 -8.35 -3.72
CA LEU A 85 9.33 -9.63 -3.97
C LEU A 85 10.17 -9.60 -5.26
N LEU A 86 9.60 -9.11 -6.37
CA LEU A 86 10.31 -8.97 -7.64
C LEU A 86 11.54 -8.05 -7.51
N GLY A 87 11.39 -6.96 -6.77
CA GLY A 87 12.48 -6.05 -6.40
C GLY A 87 13.62 -6.78 -5.67
N ARG A 88 13.29 -7.53 -4.61
CA ARG A 88 14.28 -8.31 -3.86
C ARG A 88 14.94 -9.43 -4.66
N MET A 89 14.23 -10.01 -5.62
CA MET A 89 14.79 -11.02 -6.52
C MET A 89 15.68 -10.42 -7.63
N GLY A 90 15.75 -9.09 -7.76
CA GLY A 90 16.55 -8.44 -8.81
C GLY A 90 16.01 -8.72 -10.23
N ARG A 91 14.70 -8.97 -10.36
CA ARG A 91 14.06 -9.32 -11.65
C ARG A 91 13.94 -8.11 -12.56
N ARG A 92 15.03 -7.78 -13.26
CA ARG A 92 15.12 -6.61 -14.15
C ARG A 92 14.06 -6.61 -15.27
N ASP A 93 13.61 -7.77 -15.70
CA ASP A 93 12.52 -7.94 -16.66
C ASP A 93 11.16 -7.44 -16.15
N ALA A 94 10.99 -7.28 -14.83
CA ALA A 94 9.80 -6.68 -14.25
C ALA A 94 9.79 -5.14 -14.33
N ALA A 95 10.90 -4.48 -14.63
CA ALA A 95 10.97 -3.01 -14.62
C ALA A 95 9.99 -2.36 -15.62
N GLY A 96 9.86 -2.93 -16.83
CA GLY A 96 8.92 -2.45 -17.85
C GLY A 96 7.45 -2.52 -17.39
N PRO A 97 6.95 -3.70 -16.99
CA PRO A 97 5.61 -3.84 -16.43
C PRO A 97 5.34 -2.90 -15.22
N LEU A 98 6.31 -2.71 -14.33
CA LEU A 98 6.17 -1.81 -13.18
C LEU A 98 6.08 -0.33 -13.60
N ALA A 99 6.86 0.08 -14.61
CA ALA A 99 6.74 1.41 -15.20
C ALA A 99 5.36 1.63 -15.83
N GLN A 100 4.80 0.62 -16.50
CA GLN A 100 3.43 0.70 -17.04
C GLN A 100 2.38 0.86 -15.94
N ILE A 101 2.55 0.18 -14.79
CA ILE A 101 1.67 0.37 -13.62
C ILE A 101 1.78 1.80 -13.09
N ALA A 102 3.00 2.34 -12.96
CA ALA A 102 3.21 3.72 -12.50
C ALA A 102 2.54 4.75 -13.42
N SER A 103 2.70 4.57 -14.74
CA SER A 103 2.08 5.38 -15.79
C SER A 103 0.61 5.02 -16.05
N GLY A 104 0.03 4.05 -15.35
CA GLY A 104 -1.38 3.68 -15.49
C GLY A 104 -2.33 4.60 -14.72
N GLU A 105 -3.61 4.26 -14.75
CA GLU A 105 -4.61 4.79 -13.82
C GLU A 105 -4.72 3.89 -12.58
N GLY A 106 -5.24 4.43 -11.48
CA GLY A 106 -5.53 3.65 -10.27
C GLY A 106 -4.96 4.29 -9.00
N ASN A 107 -4.81 3.45 -7.96
CA ASN A 107 -4.37 3.89 -6.65
C ASN A 107 -2.98 4.55 -6.70
N GLU A 108 -2.91 5.83 -6.33
CA GLU A 108 -1.68 6.63 -6.31
C GLU A 108 -0.55 5.97 -5.51
N HIS A 109 -0.87 5.31 -4.40
CA HIS A 109 0.13 4.62 -3.58
C HIS A 109 0.76 3.46 -4.36
N LEU A 110 -0.07 2.62 -4.98
CA LEU A 110 0.39 1.47 -5.75
C LEU A 110 1.25 1.91 -6.95
N ARG A 111 0.79 2.93 -7.67
CA ARG A 111 1.51 3.55 -8.80
C ARG A 111 2.88 4.08 -8.35
N TRP A 112 2.92 4.75 -7.20
CA TRP A 112 4.17 5.26 -6.63
C TRP A 112 5.13 4.16 -6.19
N GLN A 113 4.63 3.07 -5.60
CA GLN A 113 5.46 1.91 -5.26
C GLN A 113 6.00 1.21 -6.52
N ALA A 114 5.18 1.10 -7.57
CA ALA A 114 5.61 0.54 -8.84
C ALA A 114 6.76 1.34 -9.45
N LEU A 115 6.66 2.68 -9.44
CA LEU A 115 7.72 3.58 -9.92
C LEU A 115 9.04 3.39 -9.16
N ARG A 116 8.98 3.31 -7.82
CA ARG A 116 10.17 3.09 -7.00
C ARG A 116 10.83 1.74 -7.27
N ASN A 117 10.03 0.69 -7.44
CA ASN A 117 10.56 -0.63 -7.77
C ASN A 117 11.12 -0.68 -9.20
N ALA A 118 10.50 0.00 -10.17
CA ALA A 118 11.04 0.16 -11.53
C ALA A 118 12.40 0.86 -11.50
N LEU A 119 12.53 1.99 -10.79
CA LEU A 119 13.79 2.71 -10.60
C LEU A 119 14.90 1.85 -9.97
N ALA A 120 14.53 1.00 -9.01
CA ALA A 120 15.47 0.11 -8.33
C ALA A 120 15.94 -1.06 -9.21
N LEU A 121 15.05 -1.61 -10.05
CA LEU A 121 15.35 -2.76 -10.91
C LEU A 121 16.04 -2.35 -12.21
N ASP A 122 15.59 -1.28 -12.84
CA ASP A 122 16.19 -0.67 -14.02
C ASP A 122 16.00 0.84 -13.98
N SER A 123 17.06 1.56 -13.63
CA SER A 123 16.99 3.00 -13.44
C SER A 123 16.67 3.75 -14.75
N ALA A 124 17.02 3.22 -15.92
CA ALA A 124 16.71 3.87 -17.20
C ALA A 124 15.20 3.81 -17.48
N VAL A 125 14.59 2.64 -17.29
CA VAL A 125 13.13 2.45 -17.42
C VAL A 125 12.39 3.27 -16.37
N GLY A 126 12.85 3.23 -15.11
CA GLY A 126 12.24 3.99 -14.02
C GLY A 126 12.35 5.50 -14.19
N LEU A 127 13.47 6.02 -14.68
CA LEU A 127 13.64 7.46 -14.95
C LEU A 127 12.74 7.93 -16.09
N ALA A 128 12.60 7.13 -17.16
CA ALA A 128 11.68 7.45 -18.25
C ALA A 128 10.22 7.55 -17.75
N ALA A 129 9.79 6.61 -16.90
CA ALA A 129 8.46 6.66 -16.29
C ALA A 129 8.30 7.84 -15.31
N LEU A 130 9.36 8.19 -14.57
CA LEU A 130 9.37 9.33 -13.66
C LEU A 130 9.22 10.66 -14.42
N GLU A 131 9.93 10.81 -15.54
CA GLU A 131 9.82 11.98 -16.42
C GLU A 131 8.42 12.09 -17.02
N GLU A 132 7.89 10.99 -17.54
CA GLU A 132 6.52 10.94 -18.05
C GLU A 132 5.51 11.37 -16.98
N LEU A 133 5.57 10.79 -15.79
CA LEU A 133 4.65 11.08 -14.69
C LEU A 133 4.75 12.54 -14.24
N SER A 134 5.96 13.10 -14.20
CA SER A 134 6.18 14.50 -13.83
C SER A 134 5.57 15.51 -14.80
N GLY A 135 5.42 15.13 -16.07
CA GLY A 135 4.84 15.96 -17.13
C GLY A 135 3.31 15.85 -17.25
N ARG A 136 2.66 14.92 -16.55
CA ARG A 136 1.21 14.69 -16.67
C ARG A 136 0.41 15.72 -15.89
N VAL A 137 -0.17 16.67 -16.63
CA VAL A 137 -1.06 17.69 -16.07
C VAL A 137 -2.30 17.04 -15.46
N GLY A 138 -2.59 17.39 -14.21
CA GLY A 138 -3.75 16.88 -13.47
C GLY A 138 -3.53 15.55 -12.74
N ASP A 139 -2.37 14.91 -12.89
CA ASP A 139 -2.03 13.73 -12.11
C ASP A 139 -1.55 14.12 -10.70
N ALA A 140 -2.13 13.51 -9.67
CA ALA A 140 -1.75 13.75 -8.28
C ALA A 140 -0.28 13.43 -7.98
N LEU A 141 0.34 12.54 -8.76
CA LEU A 141 1.74 12.16 -8.61
C LEU A 141 2.72 13.05 -9.39
N ALA A 142 2.25 13.96 -10.25
CA ALA A 142 3.13 14.78 -11.09
C ALA A 142 4.10 15.64 -10.28
N MET A 143 3.59 16.32 -9.25
CA MET A 143 4.42 17.16 -8.37
C MET A 143 5.43 16.34 -7.54
N PRO A 144 5.04 15.25 -6.85
CA PRO A 144 5.97 14.32 -6.23
C PRO A 144 7.03 13.77 -7.19
N ALA A 145 6.65 13.39 -8.41
CA ALA A 145 7.54 12.88 -9.44
C ALA A 145 8.57 13.94 -9.87
N ALA A 146 8.14 15.16 -10.15
CA ALA A 146 9.00 16.28 -10.50
C ALA A 146 9.99 16.65 -9.38
N LYS A 147 9.58 16.49 -8.11
CA LYS A 147 10.45 16.70 -6.96
C LYS A 147 11.53 15.61 -6.89
N LEU A 148 11.14 14.34 -7.01
CA LEU A 148 12.07 13.22 -6.98
C LEU A 148 13.07 13.28 -8.15
N HIS A 149 12.60 13.62 -9.35
CA HIS A 149 13.47 13.79 -10.53
C HIS A 149 14.55 14.84 -10.27
N ARG A 150 14.16 16.03 -9.76
CA ARG A 150 15.12 17.07 -9.36
C ARG A 150 16.12 16.60 -8.30
N GLN A 151 15.66 15.86 -7.29
CA GLN A 151 16.56 15.30 -6.27
C GLN A 151 17.58 14.35 -6.89
N LEU A 152 17.14 13.43 -7.76
CA LEU A 152 18.02 12.48 -8.44
C LEU A 152 19.03 13.17 -9.37
N VAL A 153 18.63 14.25 -10.06
CA VAL A 153 19.55 15.04 -10.90
C VAL A 153 20.65 15.69 -10.07
N VAL A 154 20.29 16.24 -8.91
CA VAL A 154 21.25 16.89 -8.00
C VAL A 154 22.19 15.86 -7.35
N GLU A 155 21.66 14.74 -6.89
CA GLU A 155 22.43 13.70 -6.20
C GLU A 155 23.26 12.83 -7.16
N HIS A 156 22.82 12.70 -8.41
CA HIS A 156 23.43 11.82 -9.41
C HIS A 156 23.51 12.47 -10.81
N PRO A 157 24.31 13.54 -10.98
CA PRO A 157 24.36 14.31 -12.23
C PRO A 157 24.81 13.51 -13.47
N GLY A 158 25.51 12.38 -13.29
CA GLY A 158 25.92 11.49 -14.38
C GLY A 158 24.85 10.47 -14.82
N ARG A 159 23.78 10.25 -14.03
CA ARG A 159 22.77 9.20 -14.30
C ARG A 159 21.57 9.67 -15.12
N THR A 160 21.50 10.95 -15.44
CA THR A 160 20.33 11.61 -16.07
C THR A 160 20.45 11.76 -17.59
N ARG A 161 21.64 11.52 -18.16
CA ARG A 161 21.85 11.46 -19.61
C ARG A 161 21.80 10.00 -20.04
N ARG A 162 21.11 9.71 -21.16
CA ARG A 162 20.92 8.39 -21.84
C ARG A 162 22.18 7.55 -22.13
N GLU A 163 23.32 7.85 -21.53
CA GLU A 163 24.58 7.15 -21.73
C GLU A 163 24.85 6.22 -20.56
N TRP A 164 24.13 5.10 -20.50
CA TRP A 164 24.55 3.97 -19.65
C TRP A 164 24.53 2.70 -20.47
N GLN A 165 25.73 2.36 -20.95
CA GLN A 165 26.07 0.98 -21.25
C GLN A 165 25.81 0.15 -19.98
N PRO A 166 25.25 -1.06 -20.10
CA PRO A 166 25.12 -1.95 -18.96
C PRO A 166 26.51 -2.15 -18.37
N CYS A 167 26.67 -1.92 -17.06
CA CYS A 167 27.86 -2.32 -16.35
C CYS A 167 28.06 -3.82 -16.60
N LEU A 168 29.05 -4.16 -17.42
CA LEU A 168 29.52 -5.51 -17.61
C LEU A 168 30.51 -5.83 -16.48
N ALA A 169 30.24 -6.98 -15.85
CA ALA A 169 30.99 -7.74 -14.82
C ALA A 169 30.42 -7.63 -13.40
#